data_AF-A0A1B8TAM7-F1
#
_entry.id   AF-A0A1B8TAM7-F1
#
_cell.length_a   1.000
_cell.length_b   1.000
_cell.length_c   1.000
_cell.angle_alpha   90.00
_cell.angle_beta   90.00
_cell.angle_gamma   90.00
#
_symmetry.space_group_name_H-M   'P 1'
#
loop_
_entity.id
_entity.type
_entity.pdbx_description
1 polymer ?
#
loop_
_entity_poly.entity_id
_entity_poly.type
_entity_poly.pdbx_seq_one_letter_code
_entity_poly.pdbx_strand_id
1 'polypeptide(L)'
;MNLSLDWVLQKARPVMPVLVIDDVALAADLARALYDGGVRVLEVTLRTPQALDAVAEIRRELPEMIVGAGTLIHTEQFQEARDAGAQFAVSPGCTPRLVAAADDAKLPFLPGVMTPSEVLVALEYGYRSLKLFPADGNAAIKMLKSLKAPFAGIRFCPTGGITQENLLNVLRLPNVACVGGTWIAPPSLVRARAWDQITQLASEARALAASLEHAS
;
A
#
# COMPACT_ATOMS: atom_id res chain seq x y z
N MET A 1 -0.64 -20.99 1.64
CA MET A 1 -1.84 -20.11 1.74
C MET A 1 -1.87 -19.24 0.50
N ASN A 2 -3.01 -19.18 -0.21
CA ASN A 2 -3.20 -18.15 -1.22
C ASN A 2 -3.39 -16.80 -0.50
N LEU A 3 -2.56 -15.82 -0.82
CA LEU A 3 -2.68 -14.46 -0.28
C LEU A 3 -3.93 -13.79 -0.87
N SER A 4 -4.79 -13.22 -0.02
CA SER A 4 -5.91 -12.37 -0.46
C SER A 4 -5.62 -10.90 -0.13
N LEU A 5 -6.18 -9.97 -0.91
CA LEU A 5 -5.96 -8.54 -0.65
C LEU A 5 -6.49 -8.11 0.70
N ASP A 6 -7.65 -8.62 1.11
CA ASP A 6 -8.21 -8.31 2.43
C ASP A 6 -7.23 -8.68 3.54
N TRP A 7 -6.57 -9.83 3.43
CA TRP A 7 -5.53 -10.24 4.37
C TRP A 7 -4.29 -9.34 4.29
N VAL A 8 -3.83 -8.97 3.09
CA VAL A 8 -2.70 -8.04 2.90
C VAL A 8 -3.01 -6.70 3.56
N LEU A 9 -4.19 -6.12 3.34
CA LEU A 9 -4.58 -4.84 3.93
C LEU A 9 -4.72 -4.91 5.45
N GLN A 10 -5.21 -6.04 5.99
CA GLN A 10 -5.25 -6.26 7.44
C GLN A 10 -3.84 -6.29 8.05
N LYS A 11 -2.88 -6.94 7.39
CA LYS A 11 -1.47 -6.98 7.82
C LYS A 11 -0.75 -5.65 7.62
N ALA A 12 -1.21 -4.83 6.67
CA ALA A 12 -0.68 -3.51 6.43
C ALA A 12 -1.16 -2.46 7.44
N ARG A 13 -2.18 -2.76 8.28
CA ARG A 13 -2.69 -1.79 9.26
C ARG A 13 -1.60 -1.46 10.30
N PRO A 14 -1.36 -0.17 10.62
CA PRO A 14 -2.11 1.00 10.15
C PRO A 14 -1.69 1.56 8.80
N VAL A 15 -0.45 1.36 8.39
CA VAL A 15 0.13 2.02 7.21
C VAL A 15 0.89 1.01 6.34
N MET A 16 0.60 1.03 5.04
CA MET A 16 1.41 0.44 3.98
C MET A 16 2.39 1.51 3.48
N PRO A 17 3.70 1.41 3.78
CA PRO A 17 4.67 2.36 3.26
C PRO A 17 4.75 2.29 1.74
N VAL A 18 4.69 3.45 1.10
CA VAL A 18 4.83 3.62 -0.35
C VAL A 18 6.25 4.06 -0.63
N LEU A 19 7.08 3.16 -1.14
CA LEU A 19 8.52 3.32 -1.25
C LEU A 19 8.94 3.69 -2.67
N VAL A 20 9.88 4.63 -2.77
CA VAL A 20 10.64 4.91 -3.99
C VAL A 20 12.08 4.57 -3.66
N ILE A 21 12.65 3.59 -4.36
CA ILE A 21 13.99 3.05 -4.08
C ILE A 21 14.82 3.20 -5.36
N ASP A 22 15.83 4.05 -5.34
CA ASP A 22 16.75 4.34 -6.45
C ASP A 22 18.08 3.58 -6.36
N ASP A 23 18.40 3.01 -5.20
CA ASP A 23 19.57 2.17 -4.96
C ASP A 23 19.17 0.86 -4.29
N VAL A 24 19.41 -0.27 -4.97
CA VAL A 24 19.10 -1.63 -4.50
C VAL A 24 19.83 -1.93 -3.18
N ALA A 25 21.03 -1.37 -2.98
CA ALA A 25 21.82 -1.59 -1.76
C ALA A 25 21.15 -1.04 -0.49
N LEU A 26 20.16 -0.15 -0.63
CA LEU A 26 19.39 0.38 0.50
C LEU A 26 18.16 -0.48 0.83
N ALA A 27 17.74 -1.37 -0.07
CA ALA A 27 16.42 -1.99 -0.03
C ALA A 27 16.23 -2.89 1.20
N ALA A 28 17.21 -3.76 1.49
CA ALA A 28 17.16 -4.68 2.63
C ALA A 28 17.17 -3.94 3.97
N ASP A 29 18.09 -2.99 4.16
CA ASP A 29 18.19 -2.19 5.39
C ASP A 29 16.92 -1.36 5.64
N LEU A 30 16.39 -0.72 4.59
CA LEU A 30 15.13 0.01 4.67
C LEU A 30 13.97 -0.90 5.10
N ALA A 31 13.86 -2.07 4.47
CA ALA A 31 12.81 -3.03 4.80
C ALA A 31 12.95 -3.57 6.23
N ARG A 32 14.18 -3.81 6.70
CA ARG A 32 14.47 -4.24 8.08
C ARG A 32 14.08 -3.16 9.09
N ALA A 33 14.46 -1.91 8.86
CA ALA A 33 14.07 -0.78 9.72
C ALA A 33 12.55 -0.64 9.85
N LEU A 34 11.83 -0.72 8.73
CA LEU A 34 10.37 -0.71 8.73
C LEU A 34 9.78 -1.92 9.48
N TYR A 35 10.37 -3.11 9.29
CA TYR A 35 9.95 -4.31 9.98
C TYR A 35 10.12 -4.20 11.50
N ASP A 36 11.27 -3.67 11.94
CA ASP A 36 11.59 -3.51 13.36
C ASP A 36 10.68 -2.45 14.00
N GLY A 37 10.25 -1.45 13.23
CA GLY A 37 9.19 -0.51 13.61
C GLY A 37 7.77 -1.08 13.60
N GLY A 38 7.60 -2.35 13.24
CA GLY A 38 6.32 -3.06 13.29
C GLY A 38 5.54 -3.11 11.98
N VAL A 39 6.09 -2.60 10.87
CA VAL A 39 5.48 -2.75 9.53
C VAL A 39 5.63 -4.19 9.05
N ARG A 40 4.62 -4.70 8.35
CA ARG A 40 4.62 -6.08 7.79
C ARG A 40 4.39 -6.15 6.29
N VAL A 41 3.98 -5.04 5.68
CA VAL A 41 3.63 -4.95 4.26
C VAL A 41 4.24 -3.71 3.65
N LEU A 42 4.90 -3.85 2.50
CA LEU A 42 5.52 -2.75 1.74
C LEU A 42 4.94 -2.65 0.33
N GLU A 43 4.74 -1.43 -0.18
CA GLU A 43 4.49 -1.13 -1.61
C GLU A 43 5.77 -0.50 -2.19
N VAL A 44 6.54 -1.25 -2.98
CA VAL A 44 7.68 -0.69 -3.74
C VAL A 44 7.17 -0.18 -5.08
N THR A 45 7.27 1.12 -5.32
CA THR A 45 6.73 1.72 -6.55
C THR A 45 7.67 1.55 -7.74
N LEU A 46 7.13 1.15 -8.89
CA LEU A 46 7.84 1.02 -10.17
C LEU A 46 8.07 2.40 -10.82
N ARG A 47 8.67 3.32 -10.04
CA ARG A 47 9.01 4.70 -10.44
C ARG A 47 10.50 4.90 -10.64
N THR A 48 11.29 3.86 -10.43
CA THR A 48 12.73 3.82 -10.63
C THR A 48 13.10 2.57 -11.43
N PRO A 49 14.18 2.60 -12.23
CA PRO A 49 14.68 1.42 -12.92
C PRO A 49 15.03 0.25 -11.98
N GLN A 50 15.42 0.56 -10.74
CA GLN A 50 15.88 -0.39 -9.72
C GLN A 50 14.74 -1.02 -8.91
N ALA A 51 13.48 -0.62 -9.12
CA ALA A 51 12.37 -1.02 -8.26
C ALA A 51 12.15 -2.54 -8.20
N LEU A 52 12.26 -3.24 -9.33
CA LEU A 52 12.09 -4.70 -9.38
C LEU A 52 13.25 -5.42 -8.70
N ASP A 53 14.48 -4.96 -8.91
CA ASP A 53 15.66 -5.50 -8.21
C ASP A 53 15.57 -5.27 -6.70
N ALA A 54 15.04 -4.12 -6.27
CA ALA A 54 14.77 -3.85 -4.86
C ALA A 54 13.69 -4.78 -4.28
N VAL A 55 12.63 -5.10 -5.03
CA VAL A 55 11.65 -6.12 -4.63
C VAL A 55 12.33 -7.47 -4.42
N ALA A 56 13.12 -7.92 -5.41
CA ALA A 56 13.83 -9.20 -5.34
C ALA A 56 14.80 -9.26 -4.15
N GLU A 57 15.54 -8.17 -3.91
CA GLU A 57 16.49 -8.06 -2.80
C GLU A 57 15.78 -8.13 -1.44
N ILE A 58 14.69 -7.39 -1.25
CA ILE A 58 13.92 -7.46 0.01
C ILE A 58 13.33 -8.86 0.20
N ARG A 59 12.80 -9.49 -0.86
CA ARG A 59 12.25 -10.84 -0.77
C ARG A 59 13.29 -11.90 -0.39
N ARG A 60 14.55 -11.70 -0.83
CA ARG A 60 15.69 -12.57 -0.53
C ARG A 60 16.19 -12.39 0.90
N GLU A 61 16.44 -11.15 1.31
CA GLU A 61 17.02 -10.82 2.62
C GLU A 61 15.99 -10.87 3.76
N LEU A 62 14.71 -10.67 3.43
CA LEU A 62 13.63 -10.51 4.39
C LEU A 62 12.38 -11.31 4.00
N PRO A 63 12.44 -12.65 4.05
CA PRO A 63 11.36 -13.50 3.55
C PRO A 63 10.03 -13.34 4.31
N GLU A 64 10.08 -12.92 5.59
CA GLU A 64 8.90 -12.66 6.41
C GLU A 64 8.14 -11.36 6.06
N MET A 65 8.76 -10.43 5.33
CA MET A 65 8.09 -9.20 4.87
C MET A 65 7.22 -9.48 3.66
N ILE A 66 6.00 -8.95 3.67
CA ILE A 66 5.10 -9.01 2.52
C ILE A 66 5.43 -7.84 1.61
N VAL A 67 5.91 -8.12 0.39
CA VAL A 67 6.33 -7.07 -0.54
C VAL A 67 5.44 -7.07 -1.77
N GLY A 68 4.86 -5.92 -2.09
CA GLY A 68 4.10 -5.69 -3.31
C GLY A 68 4.77 -4.68 -4.21
N ALA A 69 4.39 -4.71 -5.48
CA ALA A 69 4.81 -3.71 -6.46
C ALA A 69 3.68 -2.71 -6.69
N GLY A 70 4.01 -1.42 -6.67
CA GLY A 70 3.07 -0.32 -6.85
C GLY A 70 3.36 0.52 -8.08
N THR A 71 2.42 1.38 -8.47
CA THR A 71 2.52 2.17 -9.71
C THR A 71 2.56 1.30 -10.98
N LEU A 72 1.84 0.16 -10.97
CA LEU A 72 1.66 -0.63 -12.19
C LEU A 72 0.66 0.08 -13.10
N ILE A 73 1.14 0.58 -14.23
CA ILE A 73 0.37 1.33 -15.23
C ILE A 73 0.41 0.67 -16.62
N HIS A 74 1.29 -0.32 -16.81
CA HIS A 74 1.38 -1.13 -18.02
C HIS A 74 1.17 -2.62 -17.69
N THR A 75 0.68 -3.37 -18.67
CA THR A 75 0.25 -4.77 -18.48
C THR A 75 1.42 -5.72 -18.22
N GLU A 76 2.55 -5.49 -18.89
CA GLU A 76 3.80 -6.24 -18.76
C GLU A 76 4.36 -6.20 -17.33
N GLN A 77 4.14 -5.09 -16.62
CA GLN A 77 4.67 -4.88 -15.27
C GLN A 77 4.10 -5.85 -14.23
N PHE A 78 2.94 -6.47 -14.48
CA PHE A 78 2.37 -7.45 -13.56
C PHE A 78 3.17 -8.75 -13.55
N GLN A 79 3.58 -9.21 -14.73
CA GLN A 79 4.41 -10.39 -14.86
C GLN A 79 5.84 -10.11 -14.39
N GLU A 80 6.41 -8.96 -14.76
CA GLU A 80 7.72 -8.51 -14.27
C GLU A 80 7.77 -8.42 -12.73
N ALA A 81 6.75 -7.81 -12.12
CA ALA A 81 6.64 -7.71 -10.66
C ALA A 81 6.53 -9.09 -10.01
N ARG A 82 5.73 -10.00 -10.57
CA ARG A 82 5.63 -11.36 -10.08
C ARG A 82 6.97 -12.10 -10.17
N ASP A 83 7.68 -11.96 -11.28
CA ASP A 83 8.97 -12.62 -11.51
C ASP A 83 10.06 -12.08 -10.57
N ALA A 84 10.00 -10.79 -10.23
CA ALA A 84 10.82 -10.19 -9.17
C ALA A 84 10.45 -10.66 -7.75
N GLY A 85 9.33 -11.38 -7.59
CA GLY A 85 8.88 -11.93 -6.30
C GLY A 85 7.87 -11.07 -5.57
N ALA A 86 7.27 -10.06 -6.21
CA ALA A 86 6.14 -9.33 -5.63
C ALA A 86 4.99 -10.28 -5.31
N GLN A 87 4.33 -10.04 -4.18
CA GLN A 87 3.26 -10.87 -3.65
C GLN A 87 1.87 -10.28 -3.86
N PHE A 88 1.81 -8.99 -4.22
CA PHE A 88 0.61 -8.28 -4.65
C PHE A 88 0.98 -7.10 -5.54
N ALA A 89 0.01 -6.61 -6.31
CA ALA A 89 0.13 -5.47 -7.21
C ALA A 89 -0.74 -4.30 -6.74
N VAL A 90 -0.28 -3.08 -7.00
CA VAL A 90 -1.02 -1.84 -6.77
C VAL A 90 -0.92 -0.94 -8.00
N SER A 91 -2.07 -0.45 -8.47
CA SER A 91 -2.14 0.54 -9.56
C SER A 91 -2.75 1.85 -9.05
N PRO A 92 -2.37 3.02 -9.60
CA PRO A 92 -3.07 4.27 -9.32
C PRO A 92 -4.49 4.31 -9.90
N GLY A 93 -4.85 3.40 -10.80
CA GLY A 93 -6.17 3.32 -11.42
C GLY A 93 -6.65 1.89 -11.64
N CYS A 94 -7.76 1.75 -12.36
CA CYS A 94 -8.35 0.47 -12.73
C CYS A 94 -8.75 0.52 -14.20
N THR A 95 -8.26 -0.42 -15.01
CA THR A 95 -8.71 -0.59 -16.39
C THR A 95 -8.90 -2.07 -16.69
N PRO A 96 -9.77 -2.45 -17.65
CA PRO A 96 -9.96 -3.85 -18.04
C PRO A 96 -8.65 -4.56 -18.40
N ARG A 97 -7.71 -3.84 -19.04
CA ARG A 97 -6.41 -4.39 -19.42
C ARG A 97 -5.52 -4.69 -18.22
N LEU A 98 -5.53 -3.83 -17.20
CA LEU A 98 -4.75 -4.06 -15.97
C LEU A 98 -5.34 -5.18 -15.13
N VAL A 99 -6.68 -5.30 -15.10
CA VAL A 99 -7.36 -6.42 -14.44
C VAL A 99 -6.98 -7.75 -15.11
N ALA A 100 -7.08 -7.84 -16.44
CA ALA A 100 -6.69 -9.05 -17.16
C ALA A 100 -5.21 -9.42 -16.91
N ALA A 101 -4.31 -8.43 -16.92
CA ALA A 101 -2.90 -8.66 -16.64
C ALA A 101 -2.64 -9.15 -15.20
N ALA A 102 -3.38 -8.65 -14.22
CA ALA A 102 -3.31 -9.14 -12.85
C ALA A 102 -3.74 -10.60 -12.73
N ASP A 103 -4.83 -10.97 -13.41
CA ASP A 103 -5.38 -12.32 -13.42
C ASP A 103 -4.42 -13.31 -14.11
N ASP A 104 -3.88 -12.93 -15.28
CA ASP A 104 -2.89 -13.72 -16.02
C ASP A 104 -1.61 -13.94 -15.18
N ALA A 105 -1.14 -12.88 -14.52
CA ALA A 105 -0.03 -12.94 -13.58
C ALA A 105 -0.40 -13.62 -12.27
N LYS A 106 -1.66 -14.00 -12.00
CA LYS A 106 -2.12 -14.58 -10.73
C LYS A 106 -1.64 -13.80 -9.51
N LEU A 107 -1.52 -12.48 -9.67
CA LEU A 107 -0.97 -11.60 -8.66
C LEU A 107 -2.13 -10.87 -8.00
N PRO A 108 -2.37 -11.04 -6.68
CA PRO A 108 -3.44 -10.32 -6.01
C PRO A 108 -3.31 -8.81 -6.28
N PHE A 109 -4.39 -8.18 -6.76
CA PHE A 109 -4.36 -6.80 -7.23
C PHE A 109 -5.23 -5.85 -6.39
N LEU A 110 -4.64 -4.71 -6.02
CA LEU A 110 -5.29 -3.56 -5.39
C LEU A 110 -5.45 -2.43 -6.43
N PRO A 111 -6.56 -2.38 -7.20
CA PRO A 111 -6.80 -1.35 -8.19
C PRO A 111 -7.10 0.01 -7.53
N GLY A 112 -6.67 1.08 -8.20
CA GLY A 112 -6.97 2.46 -7.81
C GLY A 112 -8.31 2.94 -8.33
N VAL A 113 -9.03 3.73 -7.52
CA VAL A 113 -10.29 4.40 -7.86
C VAL A 113 -10.33 5.80 -7.24
N MET A 114 -11.16 6.68 -7.79
CA MET A 114 -11.44 8.02 -7.24
C MET A 114 -12.93 8.39 -7.30
N THR A 115 -13.76 7.64 -8.04
CA THR A 115 -15.18 7.94 -8.24
C THR A 115 -16.08 6.74 -7.96
N PRO A 116 -17.37 6.95 -7.64
CA PRO A 116 -18.34 5.85 -7.52
C PRO A 116 -18.42 4.96 -8.76
N SER A 117 -18.30 5.54 -9.96
CA SER A 117 -18.33 4.77 -11.22
C SER A 117 -17.13 3.82 -11.33
N GLU A 118 -15.94 4.26 -10.94
CA GLU A 118 -14.75 3.40 -10.93
C GLU A 118 -14.85 2.31 -9.86
N VAL A 119 -15.49 2.60 -8.71
CA VAL A 119 -15.81 1.57 -7.71
C VAL A 119 -16.73 0.51 -8.33
N LEU A 120 -17.78 0.90 -9.05
CA LEU A 120 -18.68 -0.05 -9.72
C LEU A 120 -17.93 -0.92 -10.73
N VAL A 121 -17.07 -0.32 -11.56
CA VAL A 121 -16.23 -1.07 -12.52
C VAL A 121 -15.35 -2.08 -11.77
N ALA A 122 -14.69 -1.70 -10.68
CA ALA A 122 -13.88 -2.64 -9.91
C ALA A 122 -14.71 -3.79 -9.30
N LEU A 123 -15.95 -3.53 -8.91
CA LEU A 123 -16.88 -4.54 -8.38
C LEU A 123 -17.33 -5.54 -9.45
N GLU A 124 -17.50 -5.11 -10.70
CA GLU A 124 -17.83 -6.02 -11.82
C GLU A 124 -16.75 -7.09 -12.02
N TYR A 125 -15.49 -6.75 -11.74
CA TYR A 125 -14.36 -7.68 -11.73
C TYR A 125 -14.13 -8.39 -10.37
N GLY A 126 -15.02 -8.21 -9.40
CA GLY A 126 -14.98 -8.89 -8.12
C GLY A 126 -14.07 -8.26 -7.05
N TYR A 127 -13.47 -7.10 -7.30
CA TYR A 127 -12.59 -6.44 -6.32
C TYR A 127 -13.39 -5.78 -5.20
N ARG A 128 -13.08 -6.13 -3.95
CA ARG A 128 -13.69 -5.53 -2.74
C ARG A 128 -12.71 -4.73 -1.86
N SER A 129 -11.43 -4.84 -2.17
CA SER A 129 -10.36 -4.03 -1.59
C SER A 129 -9.83 -3.10 -2.68
N LEU A 130 -9.90 -1.79 -2.45
CA LEU A 130 -9.58 -0.76 -3.44
C LEU A 130 -8.58 0.26 -2.87
N LYS A 131 -7.72 0.80 -3.72
CA LYS A 131 -6.92 1.99 -3.39
C LYS A 131 -7.73 3.23 -3.74
N LEU A 132 -7.92 4.14 -2.78
CA LEU A 132 -8.45 5.48 -3.10
C LEU A 132 -7.26 6.39 -3.39
N PHE A 133 -7.16 6.91 -4.62
CA PHE A 133 -6.02 7.73 -5.02
C PHE A 133 -6.42 8.83 -6.02
N PRO A 134 -5.97 10.08 -5.80
CA PRO A 134 -5.22 10.59 -4.64
C PRO A 134 -6.15 10.89 -3.44
N ALA A 135 -5.74 10.51 -2.23
CA ALA A 135 -6.51 10.68 -1.00
C ALA A 135 -6.16 11.96 -0.21
N ASP A 136 -6.02 13.09 -0.90
CA ASP A 136 -5.52 14.33 -0.29
C ASP A 136 -6.59 15.09 0.50
N GLY A 137 -6.23 15.48 1.71
CA GLY A 137 -7.00 16.36 2.59
C GLY A 137 -8.44 15.93 2.91
N ASN A 138 -9.26 16.94 3.24
CA ASN A 138 -10.64 16.74 3.69
C ASN A 138 -11.58 16.21 2.60
N ALA A 139 -11.24 16.40 1.33
CA ALA A 139 -12.06 15.91 0.21
C ALA A 139 -12.10 14.38 0.20
N ALA A 140 -10.95 13.73 0.38
CA ALA A 140 -10.86 12.27 0.45
C ALA A 140 -11.63 11.69 1.64
N ILE A 141 -11.53 12.30 2.82
CA ILE A 141 -12.30 11.87 4.02
C ILE A 141 -13.80 11.97 3.77
N LYS A 142 -14.27 13.07 3.18
CA LYS A 142 -15.70 13.23 2.81
C LYS A 142 -16.13 12.18 1.81
N MET A 143 -15.31 11.92 0.79
CA MET A 143 -15.58 10.89 -0.22
C MET A 143 -15.68 9.50 0.40
N LEU A 144 -14.71 9.09 1.23
CA LEU A 144 -14.76 7.80 1.93
C LEU A 144 -16.02 7.65 2.79
N LYS A 145 -16.45 8.70 3.48
CA LYS A 145 -17.72 8.70 4.23
C LYS A 145 -18.93 8.51 3.30
N SER A 146 -18.97 9.22 2.18
CA SER A 146 -20.05 9.11 1.20
C SER A 146 -20.11 7.75 0.51
N LEU A 147 -18.95 7.13 0.24
CA LEU A 147 -18.87 5.80 -0.38
C LEU A 147 -19.35 4.67 0.55
N LYS A 148 -19.28 4.86 1.88
CA LYS A 148 -19.64 3.82 2.86
C LYS A 148 -21.06 3.26 2.68
N ALA A 149 -22.04 4.13 2.42
CA ALA A 149 -23.45 3.73 2.36
C ALA A 149 -23.81 2.90 1.11
N PRO A 150 -23.51 3.35 -0.13
CA PRO A 150 -23.82 2.56 -1.33
C PRO A 150 -22.89 1.36 -1.54
N PHE A 151 -21.67 1.39 -1.00
CA PHE A 151 -20.66 0.34 -1.19
C PHE A 151 -20.36 -0.41 0.11
N ALA A 152 -21.43 -0.94 0.73
CA ALA A 152 -21.31 -1.75 1.94
C ALA A 152 -20.41 -2.98 1.69
N GLY A 153 -19.49 -3.25 2.61
CA GLY A 153 -18.53 -4.36 2.53
C GLY A 153 -17.27 -4.06 1.71
N ILE A 154 -17.14 -2.87 1.12
CA ILE A 154 -15.93 -2.46 0.40
C ILE A 154 -14.94 -1.81 1.35
N ARG A 155 -13.66 -2.17 1.21
CA ARG A 155 -12.56 -1.64 2.01
C ARG A 155 -11.62 -0.82 1.14
N PHE A 156 -11.13 0.27 1.71
CA PHE A 156 -10.23 1.20 1.05
C PHE A 156 -8.86 1.26 1.74
N CYS A 157 -7.83 1.40 0.91
CA CYS A 157 -6.51 1.88 1.28
C CYS A 157 -6.31 3.28 0.66
N PRO A 158 -6.69 4.37 1.35
CA PRO A 158 -6.45 5.72 0.85
C PRO A 158 -4.96 6.05 0.85
N THR A 159 -4.47 6.58 -0.26
CA THR A 159 -3.05 6.85 -0.50
C THR A 159 -2.86 8.20 -1.19
N GLY A 160 -1.79 8.92 -0.80
CA GLY A 160 -1.44 10.23 -1.35
C GLY A 160 -2.10 11.37 -0.57
N GLY A 161 -1.31 12.11 0.22
CA GLY A 161 -1.79 13.18 1.11
C GLY A 161 -2.08 12.73 2.56
N ILE A 162 -1.86 11.45 2.87
CA ILE A 162 -1.93 10.95 4.25
C ILE A 162 -0.64 11.28 5.00
N THR A 163 -0.79 11.75 6.24
CA THR A 163 0.30 12.14 7.14
C THR A 163 0.04 11.59 8.54
N GLN A 164 1.02 11.68 9.43
CA GLN A 164 0.83 11.32 10.85
C GLN A 164 -0.31 12.13 11.51
N GLU A 165 -0.46 13.41 11.12
CA GLU A 165 -1.48 14.31 11.68
C GLU A 165 -2.91 13.90 11.32
N ASN A 166 -3.14 13.45 10.09
CA ASN A 166 -4.48 13.07 9.62
C ASN A 166 -4.77 11.56 9.72
N LEU A 167 -3.78 10.75 10.10
CA LEU A 167 -3.85 9.29 10.17
C LEU A 167 -5.10 8.79 10.89
N LEU A 168 -5.36 9.28 12.11
CA LEU A 168 -6.49 8.85 12.92
C LEU A 168 -7.84 9.26 12.32
N ASN A 169 -7.92 10.41 11.68
CA ASN A 169 -9.15 10.89 11.05
C ASN A 169 -9.59 9.96 9.92
N VAL A 170 -8.62 9.38 9.22
CA VAL A 170 -8.84 8.46 8.11
C VAL A 170 -9.08 7.04 8.62
N LEU A 171 -8.26 6.53 9.54
CA LEU A 171 -8.36 5.16 10.06
C LEU A 171 -9.61 4.89 10.92
N ARG A 172 -10.26 5.93 11.46
CA ARG A 172 -11.56 5.81 12.16
C ARG A 172 -12.72 5.48 11.22
N LEU A 173 -12.56 5.66 9.92
CA LEU A 173 -13.61 5.32 8.96
C LEU A 173 -13.72 3.80 8.83
N PRO A 174 -14.90 3.20 9.02
CA PRO A 174 -15.04 1.74 9.09
C PRO A 174 -14.80 1.03 7.76
N ASN A 175 -14.87 1.75 6.65
CA ASN A 175 -14.52 1.26 5.32
C ASN A 175 -13.03 1.47 4.97
N VAL A 176 -12.18 1.90 5.90
CA VAL A 176 -10.72 1.99 5.71
C VAL A 176 -10.04 0.81 6.39
N ALA A 177 -9.22 0.06 5.66
CA ALA A 177 -8.47 -1.09 6.21
C ALA A 177 -7.12 -0.65 6.79
N CYS A 178 -6.34 0.04 5.98
CA CYS A 178 -5.06 0.69 6.29
C CYS A 178 -4.96 1.96 5.43
N VAL A 179 -3.87 2.72 5.53
CA VAL A 179 -3.58 3.85 4.63
C VAL A 179 -2.26 3.61 3.89
N GLY A 180 -2.07 4.22 2.72
CA GLY A 180 -0.77 4.28 2.06
C GLY A 180 -0.04 5.58 2.38
N GLY A 181 1.24 5.50 2.73
CA GLY A 181 2.00 6.64 3.22
C GLY A 181 3.47 6.66 2.86
N THR A 182 4.00 7.82 2.49
CA THR A 182 5.44 8.03 2.27
C THR A 182 6.16 8.57 3.51
N TRP A 183 5.42 9.18 4.46
CA TRP A 183 6.02 9.86 5.62
C TRP A 183 6.74 8.92 6.59
N ILE A 184 6.45 7.61 6.56
CA ILE A 184 7.13 6.62 7.41
C ILE A 184 8.56 6.37 6.94
N ALA A 185 8.82 6.48 5.63
CA ALA A 185 10.15 6.37 5.04
C ALA A 185 10.41 7.55 4.09
N PRO A 186 10.59 8.78 4.61
CA PRO A 186 10.86 9.94 3.77
C PRO A 186 12.15 9.73 2.96
N PRO A 187 12.20 10.13 1.67
CA PRO A 187 13.39 9.94 0.83
C PRO A 187 14.67 10.57 1.41
N SER A 188 14.54 11.65 2.19
CA SER A 188 15.67 12.27 2.90
C SER A 188 16.30 11.32 3.93
N LEU A 189 15.50 10.60 4.70
CA LEU A 189 15.98 9.67 5.72
C LEU A 189 16.54 8.40 5.10
N VAL A 190 15.92 7.91 4.02
CA VAL A 190 16.42 6.76 3.25
C VAL A 190 17.81 7.06 2.69
N ARG A 191 17.99 8.19 2.00
CA ARG A 191 19.31 8.61 1.47
C ARG A 191 20.36 8.82 2.57
N ALA A 192 19.95 9.32 3.72
CA ALA A 192 20.83 9.51 4.87
C ALA A 192 21.12 8.22 5.65
N ARG A 193 20.52 7.08 5.25
CA ARG A 193 20.58 5.79 5.98
C ARG A 193 20.18 5.93 7.45
N ALA A 194 19.20 6.80 7.73
CA ALA A 194 18.71 7.08 9.07
C ALA A 194 17.70 6.01 9.53
N TRP A 195 18.14 4.75 9.58
CA TRP A 195 17.32 3.57 9.84
C TRP A 195 16.62 3.63 11.19
N ASP A 196 17.28 4.13 12.23
CA ASP A 196 16.69 4.32 13.55
C ASP A 196 15.51 5.28 13.52
N GLN A 197 15.60 6.36 12.74
CA GLN A 197 14.51 7.34 12.61
C GLN A 197 13.33 6.75 11.82
N ILE A 198 13.59 5.96 10.79
CA ILE A 198 12.53 5.26 10.03
C ILE A 198 11.81 4.23 10.92
N THR A 199 12.58 3.48 11.71
CA THR A 199 12.05 2.55 12.72
C THR A 199 11.15 3.28 13.72
N GLN A 200 11.61 4.43 14.21
CA GLN A 200 10.84 5.27 15.12
C GLN A 200 9.53 5.75 14.49
N LEU A 201 9.56 6.33 13.30
CA LEU A 201 8.35 6.81 12.59
C LEU A 201 7.32 5.68 12.35
N ALA A 202 7.79 4.49 11.98
CA ALA A 202 6.95 3.31 11.84
C ALA A 202 6.29 2.91 13.17
N SER A 203 7.07 2.88 14.24
CA SER A 203 6.58 2.52 15.59
C SER A 203 5.57 3.55 16.12
N GLU A 204 5.79 4.84 15.87
CA GLU A 204 4.90 5.92 16.27
C GLU A 204 3.56 5.85 15.53
N ALA A 205 3.59 5.60 14.21
CA ALA A 205 2.35 5.41 13.44
C ALA A 205 1.53 4.23 13.98
N ARG A 206 2.20 3.13 14.38
CA ARG A 206 1.57 1.97 15.00
C ARG A 206 0.99 2.29 16.37
N ALA A 207 1.75 2.94 17.24
CA ALA A 207 1.30 3.35 18.58
C ALA A 207 0.10 4.32 18.49
N LEU A 208 0.18 5.29 17.57
CA LEU A 208 -0.90 6.23 17.33
C LEU A 208 -2.17 5.51 16.92
N ALA A 209 -2.10 4.57 15.97
CA ALA A 209 -3.28 3.81 15.55
C ALA A 209 -3.86 2.89 16.65
N ALA A 210 -3.02 2.31 17.51
CA ALA A 210 -3.46 1.50 18.65
C ALA A 210 -4.33 2.30 19.64
N SER A 211 -4.18 3.62 19.71
CA SER A 211 -5.05 4.48 20.55
C SER A 211 -6.53 4.44 20.13
N LEU A 212 -6.85 4.02 18.90
CA LEU A 212 -8.24 3.86 18.44
C LEU A 212 -8.93 2.64 19.05
N GLU A 213 -8.16 1.57 19.32
CA GLU A 213 -8.69 0.33 19.90
C GLU A 213 -9.02 0.50 21.38
N HIS A 214 -8.31 1.40 22.07
CA HIS A 214 -8.53 1.71 23.49
C HIS A 214 -9.61 2.78 23.73
N ALA A 215 -10.10 3.43 22.68
CA ALA A 215 -11.13 4.47 22.74
C ALA A 215 -12.52 3.95 22.36
N SER A 216 -12.67 2.64 22.11
CA SER A 216 -13.89 1.97 21.64
C SER A 216 -14.55 1.16 22.75
#